data_AF-A0A813DPD3-F1
#
_entry.id   AF-A0A813DPD3-F1
#
_cell.length_a   1.000
_cell.length_b   1.000
_cell.length_c   1.000
_cell.angle_alpha   90.00
_cell.angle_beta   90.00
_cell.angle_gamma   90.00
#
_symmetry.space_group_name_H-M   'P 1'
#
loop_
_entity.id
_entity.type
_entity.pdbx_description
1 polymer ?
#
loop_
_entity_poly.entity_id
_entity_poly.type
_entity_poly.pdbx_seq_one_letter_code
_entity_poly.pdbx_strand_id
1 'polypeptide(L)'
;MWESAQRFGALLLWVEHRYFGGSIPQLAGAPNCLSGLSVKEALADFAAVIDALHEGSSHMPWRSANSPVIVFGGSYGGMLSAWFRMTYPEKVAGSIAASAPIWGFPLTRPALDGSFAQLTNAATEVGGSPAGCAPNLKAAWVLLRDAVKTPEGRALVSESMGLCTAITEESDVQTLLAYLQDPLFNLAEGSFPFATNYITFAT
;
A
#
# COMPACT_ATOMS: atom_id res chain seq x y z
N MET A 1 5.54 -13.59 10.52
CA MET A 1 4.43 -14.29 11.21
C MET A 1 4.70 -15.78 11.33
N TRP A 2 4.82 -16.54 10.23
CA TRP A 2 5.10 -17.99 10.24
C TRP A 2 6.30 -18.41 11.09
N GLU A 3 7.45 -17.75 10.92
CA GLU A 3 8.67 -18.02 11.69
C GLU A 3 8.48 -17.80 13.20
N SER A 4 7.84 -16.69 13.57
CA SER A 4 7.59 -16.36 14.97
C SER A 4 6.56 -17.30 15.58
N ALA A 5 5.52 -17.67 14.84
CA ALA A 5 4.42 -18.50 15.33
C ALA A 5 4.90 -19.86 15.84
N GLN A 6 5.84 -20.50 15.14
CA GLN A 6 6.43 -21.76 15.57
C GLN A 6 7.10 -21.64 16.95
N ARG A 7 7.88 -20.58 17.17
CA ARG A 7 8.57 -20.34 18.44
C ARG A 7 7.61 -20.11 19.60
N PHE A 8 6.46 -19.49 19.34
CA PHE A 8 5.45 -19.18 20.36
C PHE A 8 4.34 -20.24 20.48
N GLY A 9 4.34 -21.27 19.63
CA GLY A 9 3.22 -22.21 19.54
C GLY A 9 1.90 -21.52 19.18
N ALA A 10 1.97 -20.44 18.40
CA ALA A 10 0.83 -19.57 18.15
C ALA A 10 -0.02 -20.05 16.96
N LEU A 11 -1.34 -19.92 17.09
CA LEU A 11 -2.26 -19.99 15.96
C LEU A 11 -2.06 -18.75 15.08
N LEU A 12 -2.01 -18.95 13.76
CA LEU A 12 -2.05 -17.87 12.80
C LEU A 12 -3.43 -17.76 12.17
N LEU A 13 -3.97 -16.55 12.21
CA LEU A 13 -5.24 -16.21 11.60
C LEU A 13 -5.02 -15.04 10.64
N TRP A 14 -5.45 -15.21 9.40
CA TRP A 14 -5.51 -14.16 8.39
C TRP A 14 -6.96 -13.78 8.20
N VAL A 15 -7.31 -12.55 8.56
CA VAL A 15 -8.68 -12.05 8.45
C VAL A 15 -8.74 -11.13 7.24
N GLU A 16 -9.52 -11.52 6.25
CA GLU A 16 -9.71 -10.72 5.04
C GLU A 16 -10.58 -9.49 5.36
N HIS A 17 -10.19 -8.33 4.83
CA HIS A 17 -10.90 -7.09 5.04
C HIS A 17 -12.24 -7.11 4.29
N ARG A 18 -13.33 -6.64 4.92
CA ARG A 18 -14.61 -6.47 4.23
C ARG A 18 -14.45 -5.66 2.94
N TYR A 19 -15.17 -6.05 1.89
CA TYR A 19 -15.10 -5.52 0.52
C TYR A 19 -13.84 -5.85 -0.29
N PHE A 20 -12.95 -6.70 0.23
CA PHE A 20 -11.80 -7.21 -0.52
C PHE A 20 -11.91 -8.73 -0.67
N GLY A 21 -11.36 -9.25 -1.77
CA GLY A 21 -11.34 -10.68 -2.05
C GLY A 21 -12.74 -11.30 -2.07
N GLY A 22 -12.94 -12.35 -1.29
CA GLY A 22 -14.23 -13.03 -1.15
C GLY A 22 -15.15 -12.42 -0.09
N SER A 23 -14.64 -11.51 0.74
CA SER A 23 -15.33 -10.95 1.91
C SER A 23 -16.22 -9.78 1.52
N ILE A 24 -17.23 -9.99 0.67
CA ILE A 24 -18.15 -8.95 0.21
C ILE A 24 -19.49 -9.03 0.99
N PRO A 25 -19.79 -8.09 1.90
CA PRO A 25 -21.03 -8.11 2.67
C PRO A 25 -22.27 -7.92 1.80
N GLN A 26 -23.28 -8.78 1.96
CA GLN A 26 -24.60 -8.60 1.37
C GLN A 26 -25.52 -7.88 2.35
N LEU A 27 -25.47 -6.55 2.34
CA LEU A 27 -26.23 -5.71 3.26
C LEU A 27 -27.63 -5.42 2.69
N ALA A 28 -28.64 -6.18 3.14
CA ALA A 28 -30.03 -5.95 2.75
C ALA A 28 -30.48 -4.53 3.14
N GLY A 29 -31.09 -3.81 2.21
CA GLY A 29 -31.60 -2.44 2.44
C GLY A 29 -30.52 -1.35 2.53
N ALA A 30 -29.26 -1.66 2.22
CA ALA A 30 -28.20 -0.66 2.19
C ALA A 30 -28.43 0.37 1.06
N PRO A 31 -28.18 1.68 1.31
CA PRO A 31 -28.34 2.74 0.31
C PRO A 31 -27.51 2.53 -0.97
N ASN A 32 -26.33 1.92 -0.82
CA ASN A 32 -25.48 1.50 -1.94
C ASN A 32 -24.54 0.36 -1.52
N CYS A 33 -23.84 -0.22 -2.50
CA CYS A 33 -22.94 -1.37 -2.29
C CYS A 33 -21.78 -1.10 -1.33
N LEU A 34 -21.38 0.15 -1.07
CA LEU A 34 -20.25 0.50 -0.20
C LEU A 34 -20.68 0.97 1.20
N SER A 35 -21.97 0.85 1.54
CA SER A 35 -22.50 1.43 2.80
C SER A 35 -21.82 0.92 4.08
N GLY A 36 -21.19 -0.26 4.04
CA GLY A 36 -20.42 -0.82 5.16
C GLY A 36 -18.91 -0.67 5.03
N LEU A 37 -18.39 -0.03 3.98
CA LEU A 37 -16.96 0.09 3.73
C LEU A 37 -16.38 1.25 4.56
N SER A 38 -16.00 0.95 5.79
CA SER A 38 -15.27 1.90 6.64
C SER A 38 -14.26 1.20 7.54
N VAL A 39 -13.29 1.96 8.04
CA VAL A 39 -12.30 1.48 9.02
C VAL A 39 -13.00 0.97 10.27
N LYS A 40 -13.94 1.74 10.83
CA LYS A 40 -14.68 1.38 12.06
C LYS A 40 -15.34 0.01 11.93
N GLU A 41 -15.99 -0.19 10.80
CA GLU A 41 -16.68 -1.41 10.44
C GLU A 41 -15.72 -2.60 10.27
N ALA A 42 -14.58 -2.42 9.58
CA ALA A 42 -13.57 -3.46 9.46
C ALA A 42 -12.94 -3.84 10.82
N LEU A 43 -12.70 -2.86 11.70
CA LEU A 43 -12.22 -3.14 13.05
C LEU A 43 -13.26 -3.93 13.88
N ALA A 44 -14.55 -3.63 13.71
CA ALA A 44 -15.61 -4.39 14.37
C ALA A 44 -15.65 -5.86 13.90
N ASP A 45 -15.41 -6.13 12.61
CA ASP A 45 -15.29 -7.50 12.10
C ASP A 45 -14.13 -8.24 12.75
N PHE A 46 -12.96 -7.59 12.87
CA PHE A 46 -11.79 -8.20 13.49
C PHE A 46 -12.04 -8.54 14.98
N ALA A 47 -12.75 -7.67 15.71
CA ALA A 47 -13.16 -7.95 17.08
C ALA A 47 -14.11 -9.15 17.15
N ALA A 48 -15.13 -9.21 16.28
CA ALA A 48 -16.07 -10.32 16.24
C ALA A 48 -15.41 -11.66 15.90
N VAL A 49 -14.39 -11.65 15.03
CA VAL A 49 -13.59 -12.83 14.71
C VAL A 49 -12.79 -13.34 15.91
N ILE A 50 -12.22 -12.44 16.71
CA ILE A 50 -11.51 -12.82 17.96
C ILE A 50 -12.49 -13.42 18.97
N ASP A 51 -13.67 -12.82 19.12
CA ASP A 51 -14.71 -13.32 20.03
C ASP A 51 -15.17 -14.73 19.62
N ALA A 52 -15.41 -14.94 18.33
CA ALA A 52 -15.75 -16.26 17.80
C ALA A 52 -14.64 -17.30 18.04
N LEU A 53 -13.37 -16.90 18.04
CA LEU A 53 -12.24 -17.80 18.33
C LEU A 53 -12.14 -18.15 19.83
N HIS A 54 -12.46 -17.22 20.72
CA HIS A 54 -12.38 -17.44 22.17
C HIS A 54 -13.60 -18.21 22.71
N GLU A 55 -14.80 -17.79 22.30
CA GLU A 55 -16.07 -18.40 22.71
C GLU A 55 -16.30 -19.75 22.03
N GLY A 56 -15.76 -19.91 20.82
CA GLY A 56 -16.02 -21.02 19.92
C GLY A 56 -17.17 -20.71 18.98
N SER A 57 -17.05 -21.14 17.72
CA SER A 57 -18.05 -20.94 16.68
C SER A 57 -18.16 -22.19 15.82
N SER A 58 -19.35 -22.48 15.29
CA SER A 58 -19.55 -23.55 14.30
C SER A 58 -18.70 -23.35 13.04
N HIS A 59 -18.26 -22.12 12.77
CA HIS A 59 -17.46 -21.76 11.61
C HIS A 59 -15.95 -21.81 11.88
N MET A 60 -15.51 -22.05 13.12
CA MET A 60 -14.09 -22.17 13.47
C MET A 60 -13.83 -23.48 14.23
N PRO A 61 -13.01 -24.39 13.69
CA PRO A 61 -12.72 -25.66 14.35
C PRO A 61 -11.78 -25.52 15.56
N TRP A 62 -11.19 -24.34 15.75
CA TRP A 62 -10.23 -24.04 16.81
C TRP A 62 -10.88 -23.14 17.86
N ARG A 63 -10.68 -23.45 19.14
CA ARG A 63 -11.12 -22.62 20.27
C ARG A 63 -9.94 -22.32 21.16
N SER A 64 -9.81 -21.05 21.56
CA SER A 64 -8.66 -20.59 22.34
C SER A 64 -9.05 -19.54 23.37
N ALA A 65 -9.92 -19.94 24.32
CA ALA A 65 -10.63 -19.04 25.24
C ALA A 65 -9.76 -18.00 26.00
N ASN A 66 -8.49 -18.29 26.27
CA ASN A 66 -7.64 -17.43 27.10
C ASN A 66 -6.29 -17.06 26.46
N SER A 67 -6.10 -17.27 25.15
CA SER A 67 -4.80 -16.97 24.54
C SER A 67 -4.66 -15.49 24.20
N PRO A 68 -3.51 -14.87 24.51
CA PRO A 68 -3.24 -13.50 24.13
C PRO A 68 -3.18 -13.36 22.60
N VAL A 69 -3.79 -12.30 22.07
CA VAL A 69 -3.80 -12.01 20.63
C VAL A 69 -2.82 -10.88 20.33
N ILE A 70 -1.94 -11.09 19.35
CA ILE A 70 -1.07 -10.04 18.79
C ILE A 70 -1.50 -9.79 17.34
N VAL A 71 -1.74 -8.53 17.03
CA VAL A 71 -2.22 -8.09 15.71
C VAL A 71 -1.04 -7.71 14.84
N PHE A 72 -1.05 -8.10 13.57
CA PHE A 72 -0.01 -7.77 12.61
C PHE A 72 -0.63 -7.06 11.42
N GLY A 73 0.09 -6.10 10.84
CA GLY A 73 -0.28 -5.51 9.56
C GLY A 73 0.83 -4.67 8.96
N GLY A 74 0.84 -4.60 7.63
CA GLY A 74 1.74 -3.75 6.83
C GLY A 74 0.95 -2.68 6.06
N SER A 75 1.54 -1.51 5.81
CA SER A 75 0.90 -0.43 5.05
C SER A 75 -0.46 -0.02 5.69
N TYR A 76 -1.55 0.05 4.92
CA TYR A 76 -2.90 0.25 5.44
C TYR A 76 -3.29 -0.83 6.48
N GLY A 77 -2.90 -2.09 6.27
CA GLY A 77 -3.06 -3.14 7.28
C GLY A 77 -2.32 -2.82 8.59
N GLY A 78 -1.17 -2.14 8.50
CA GLY A 78 -0.43 -1.65 9.67
C GLY A 78 -1.18 -0.53 10.39
N MET A 79 -1.84 0.37 9.64
CA MET A 79 -2.72 1.39 10.23
C MET A 79 -3.89 0.72 10.97
N LEU A 80 -4.53 -0.27 10.34
CA LEU A 80 -5.58 -1.08 10.97
C LEU A 80 -5.07 -1.80 12.22
N SER A 81 -3.89 -2.41 12.18
CA SER A 81 -3.27 -3.07 13.34
C SER A 81 -3.05 -2.10 14.52
N ALA A 82 -2.53 -0.90 14.24
CA ALA A 82 -2.37 0.14 15.25
C ALA A 82 -3.71 0.61 15.80
N TRP A 83 -4.65 0.98 14.93
CA TRP A 83 -5.97 1.48 15.34
C TRP A 83 -6.81 0.43 16.05
N PHE A 84 -6.65 -0.86 15.71
CA PHE A 84 -7.34 -1.94 16.38
C PHE A 84 -6.87 -2.07 17.83
N ARG A 85 -5.56 -2.03 18.09
CA ARG A 85 -5.03 -1.99 19.46
C ARG A 85 -5.48 -0.77 20.26
N MET A 86 -5.61 0.38 19.61
CA MET A 86 -6.10 1.61 20.26
C MET A 86 -7.61 1.55 20.58
N THR A 87 -8.41 0.94 19.70
CA THR A 87 -9.88 0.94 19.80
C THR A 87 -10.40 -0.23 20.64
N TYR A 88 -9.77 -1.40 20.56
CA TYR A 88 -10.14 -2.64 21.26
C TYR A 88 -8.98 -3.18 22.10
N PRO A 89 -8.43 -2.39 23.06
CA PRO A 89 -7.27 -2.80 23.86
C PRO A 89 -7.56 -4.01 24.77
N GLU A 90 -8.82 -4.33 25.03
CA GLU A 90 -9.23 -5.51 25.78
C GLU A 90 -9.18 -6.80 24.96
N LYS A 91 -9.25 -6.73 23.63
CA LYS A 91 -9.26 -7.90 22.73
C LYS A 91 -7.85 -8.39 22.37
N VAL A 92 -6.84 -7.52 22.46
CA VAL A 92 -5.49 -7.80 21.95
C VAL A 92 -4.42 -7.38 22.93
N ALA A 93 -3.38 -8.18 23.11
CA ALA A 93 -2.26 -7.88 24.01
C ALA A 93 -1.27 -6.87 23.40
N GLY A 94 -1.20 -6.75 22.08
CA GLY A 94 -0.30 -5.83 21.39
C GLY A 94 -0.50 -5.82 19.88
N SER A 95 0.17 -4.89 19.20
CA SER A 95 0.14 -4.77 17.75
C SER A 95 1.54 -4.54 17.17
N ILE A 96 1.78 -5.10 15.99
CA ILE A 96 2.92 -4.82 15.12
C ILE A 96 2.36 -4.13 13.88
N ALA A 97 2.61 -2.83 13.79
CA ALA A 97 2.17 -1.95 12.72
C ALA A 97 3.35 -1.59 11.82
N ALA A 98 3.66 -2.46 10.86
CA ALA A 98 4.81 -2.31 9.97
C ALA A 98 4.53 -1.27 8.89
N SER A 99 5.43 -0.29 8.73
CA SER A 99 5.36 0.76 7.70
C SER A 99 3.96 1.40 7.60
N ALA A 100 3.34 1.69 8.74
CA ALA A 100 1.98 2.20 8.82
C ALA A 100 1.97 3.74 8.77
N PRO A 101 1.48 4.39 7.71
CA PRO A 101 1.48 5.85 7.60
C PRO A 101 0.32 6.48 8.39
N ILE A 102 0.19 6.18 9.69
CA ILE A 102 -0.89 6.66 10.58
C ILE A 102 -0.94 8.20 10.72
N TRP A 103 0.13 8.90 10.35
CA TRP A 103 0.18 10.37 10.30
C TRP A 103 0.06 10.95 8.89
N GLY A 104 0.12 10.10 7.85
CA GLY A 104 -0.12 10.51 6.47
C GLY A 104 -1.59 10.74 6.15
N PHE A 105 -2.50 10.17 6.95
CA PHE A 105 -3.95 10.27 6.78
C PHE A 105 -4.64 10.38 8.15
N PRO A 106 -5.58 11.32 8.37
CA PRO A 106 -6.11 12.35 7.45
C PRO A 106 -5.17 13.57 7.27
N LEU A 107 -5.31 14.31 6.15
CA LEU A 107 -4.55 15.53 5.79
C LEU A 107 -4.78 16.74 6.75
N THR A 108 -5.24 16.50 7.98
CA THR A 108 -5.45 17.50 9.03
C THR A 108 -4.17 17.82 9.81
N ARG A 109 -3.08 17.08 9.54
CA ARG A 109 -1.71 17.42 9.92
C ARG A 109 -1.01 18.10 8.74
N PRO A 110 0.09 18.86 8.97
CA PRO A 110 0.86 19.42 7.87
C PRO A 110 1.15 18.36 6.83
N ALA A 111 1.04 18.71 5.55
CA ALA A 111 1.35 17.79 4.46
C ALA A 111 2.75 17.24 4.68
N LEU A 112 2.83 15.97 5.05
CA LEU A 112 4.09 15.26 5.15
C LEU A 112 4.51 14.95 3.72
N ASP A 113 5.66 15.45 3.29
CA ASP A 113 6.25 15.14 1.99
C ASP A 113 6.94 13.77 1.99
N GLY A 114 6.55 12.87 2.91
CA GLY A 114 7.27 11.61 3.17
C GLY A 114 7.43 10.73 1.93
N SER A 115 6.42 10.67 1.06
CA SER A 115 6.52 9.97 -0.23
C SER A 115 7.53 10.62 -1.16
N PHE A 116 7.52 11.95 -1.27
CA PHE A 116 8.48 12.71 -2.07
C PHE A 116 9.91 12.59 -1.53
N ALA A 117 10.09 12.74 -0.21
CA ALA A 117 11.38 12.61 0.44
C ALA A 117 11.97 11.21 0.24
N GLN A 118 11.15 10.16 0.42
CA GLN A 118 11.61 8.79 0.22
C GLN A 118 11.94 8.49 -1.25
N LEU A 119 11.10 8.94 -2.18
CA LEU A 119 11.32 8.76 -3.61
C LEU A 119 12.61 9.45 -4.09
N THR A 120 12.80 10.70 -3.68
CA THR A 120 14.00 11.47 -4.04
C THR A 120 15.25 10.90 -3.39
N ASN A 121 15.16 10.41 -2.15
CA ASN A 121 16.26 9.73 -1.49
C ASN A 121 16.64 8.43 -2.21
N ALA A 122 15.66 7.63 -2.66
CA ALA A 122 15.90 6.39 -3.41
C ALA A 122 16.69 6.62 -4.72
N ALA A 123 16.55 7.80 -5.34
CA ALA A 123 17.31 8.19 -6.53
C ALA A 123 18.76 8.64 -6.26
N THR A 124 19.19 8.71 -4.99
CA THR A 124 20.57 9.08 -4.60
C THR A 124 21.45 7.87 -4.35
N GLU A 125 22.77 8.08 -4.28
CA GLU A 125 23.73 7.06 -3.85
C GLU A 125 23.47 6.55 -2.44
N VAL A 126 22.99 7.42 -1.54
CA VAL A 126 22.59 7.03 -0.17
C VAL A 126 21.38 6.09 -0.20
N GLY A 127 20.47 6.29 -1.15
CA GLY A 127 19.34 5.40 -1.42
C GLY A 127 19.68 4.15 -2.24
N GLY A 128 20.94 3.97 -2.63
CA GLY A 128 21.41 2.79 -3.38
C GLY A 128 21.40 2.95 -4.91
N SER A 129 21.06 4.13 -5.44
CA SER A 129 21.10 4.41 -6.88
C SER A 129 22.48 4.88 -7.37
N PRO A 130 22.84 4.69 -8.66
CA PRO A 130 24.05 5.28 -9.23
C PRO A 130 24.05 6.82 -9.15
N ALA A 131 25.24 7.43 -9.06
CA ALA A 131 25.41 8.90 -8.95
C ALA A 131 24.66 9.73 -10.01
N GLY A 132 24.49 9.18 -11.22
CA GLY A 132 23.76 9.84 -12.31
C GLY A 132 22.24 9.77 -12.22
N CYS A 133 21.66 8.96 -11.33
CA CYS A 133 20.22 8.68 -11.31
C CYS A 133 19.38 9.94 -11.05
N ALA A 134 19.56 10.58 -9.89
CA ALA A 134 18.85 11.82 -9.54
C ALA A 134 18.99 12.96 -10.58
N PRO A 135 20.19 13.33 -11.07
CA PRO A 135 20.31 14.39 -12.08
C PRO A 135 19.68 14.00 -13.43
N ASN A 136 19.79 12.74 -13.85
CA ASN A 136 19.18 12.27 -15.10
C ASN A 136 17.65 12.29 -15.03
N LEU A 137 17.06 11.85 -13.90
CA LEU A 137 15.61 11.92 -13.71
C LEU A 137 15.09 13.37 -13.76
N LYS A 138 15.78 14.30 -13.10
CA LYS A 138 15.43 15.73 -13.17
C LYS A 138 15.52 16.28 -14.60
N ALA A 139 16.57 15.92 -15.33
CA ALA A 139 16.76 16.34 -16.71
C ALA A 139 15.68 15.76 -17.64
N ALA A 140 15.31 14.49 -17.47
CA ALA A 140 14.31 13.81 -18.29
C ALA A 140 12.96 14.54 -18.31
N TRP A 141 12.49 15.05 -17.17
CA TRP A 141 11.22 15.81 -17.10
C TRP A 141 11.25 17.08 -17.95
N VAL A 142 12.38 17.79 -17.97
CA VAL A 142 12.56 19.01 -18.77
C VAL A 142 12.66 18.66 -20.25
N LEU A 143 13.48 17.67 -20.59
CA LEU A 143 13.70 17.24 -21.97
C LEU A 143 12.42 16.71 -22.63
N LEU A 144 11.61 15.93 -21.90
CA LEU A 144 10.33 15.44 -22.41
C LEU A 144 9.37 16.57 -22.73
N ARG A 145 9.24 17.57 -21.84
CA ARG A 145 8.39 18.75 -22.09
C ARG A 145 8.86 19.58 -23.28
N ASP A 146 10.17 19.68 -23.47
CA ASP A 146 10.72 20.47 -24.57
C ASP A 146 10.57 19.76 -25.92
N ALA A 147 10.84 18.45 -25.96
CA ALA A 147 10.76 17.65 -27.17
C ALA A 147 9.35 17.68 -27.80
N VAL A 148 8.29 17.58 -26.99
CA VAL A 148 6.91 17.48 -27.50
C VAL A 148 6.35 18.76 -28.13
N LYS A 149 7.07 19.88 -28.06
CA LYS A 149 6.68 21.15 -28.71
C LYS A 149 6.67 21.05 -30.24
N THR A 150 7.44 20.11 -30.81
CA THR A 150 7.54 19.90 -32.26
C THR A 150 6.87 18.58 -32.68
N PRO A 151 6.29 18.49 -33.88
CA PRO A 151 5.76 17.23 -34.40
C PRO A 151 6.80 16.10 -34.41
N GLU A 152 8.04 16.40 -34.81
CA GLU A 152 9.14 15.44 -34.86
C GLU A 152 9.52 14.94 -33.47
N GLY A 153 9.58 15.84 -32.49
CA GLY A 153 9.87 15.46 -31.10
C GLY A 153 8.74 14.67 -30.44
N ARG A 154 7.47 14.92 -30.80
CA ARG A 154 6.35 14.06 -30.37
C ARG A 154 6.45 12.64 -30.91
N ALA A 155 6.82 12.48 -32.18
CA ALA A 155 7.08 11.17 -32.78
C ALA A 155 8.26 10.47 -32.08
N LEU A 156 9.37 11.20 -31.85
CA LEU A 156 10.55 10.67 -31.17
C LEU A 156 10.24 10.15 -29.76
N VAL A 157 9.51 10.93 -28.94
CA VAL A 157 9.15 10.52 -27.57
C VAL A 157 8.24 9.30 -27.61
N SER A 158 7.26 9.28 -28.53
CA SER A 158 6.32 8.16 -28.65
C SER A 158 7.03 6.84 -29.00
N GLU A 159 7.98 6.90 -29.94
CA GLU A 159 8.78 5.75 -30.35
C GLU A 159 9.77 5.32 -29.25
N SER A 160 10.52 6.27 -28.69
CA SER A 160 11.58 5.99 -27.70
C SER A 160 11.02 5.38 -26.40
N MET A 161 9.81 5.79 -26.01
CA MET A 161 9.13 5.26 -24.82
C MET A 161 8.25 4.04 -25.13
N GLY A 162 8.14 3.62 -26.40
CA GLY A 162 7.31 2.49 -26.81
C GLY A 162 5.82 2.67 -26.48
N LEU A 163 5.29 3.88 -26.65
CA LEU A 163 3.91 4.18 -26.24
C LEU A 163 2.89 3.50 -27.15
N CYS A 164 1.88 2.86 -26.56
CA CYS A 164 0.73 2.32 -27.31
C CYS A 164 -0.15 3.43 -27.93
N THR A 165 -0.19 4.59 -27.29
CA THR A 165 -0.89 5.78 -27.78
C THR A 165 0.14 6.87 -27.96
N ALA A 166 0.34 7.30 -29.21
CA ALA A 166 1.32 8.32 -29.54
C ALA A 166 0.93 9.69 -28.94
N ILE A 167 1.94 10.49 -28.61
CA ILE A 167 1.78 11.90 -28.28
C ILE A 167 1.43 12.64 -29.56
N THR A 168 0.25 13.25 -29.62
CA THR A 168 -0.23 13.97 -30.81
C THR A 168 -0.24 15.48 -30.58
N GLU A 169 -0.51 15.89 -29.34
CA GLU A 169 -0.53 17.29 -28.89
C GLU A 169 0.51 17.50 -27.79
N GLU A 170 0.98 18.74 -27.62
CA GLU A 170 1.94 19.09 -26.56
C GLU A 170 1.39 18.74 -25.17
N SER A 171 0.08 18.89 -24.95
CA SER A 171 -0.59 18.60 -23.68
C SER A 171 -0.52 17.12 -23.27
N ASP A 172 -0.39 16.20 -24.22
CA ASP A 172 -0.40 14.76 -23.96
C ASP A 172 0.79 14.33 -23.08
N VAL A 173 1.87 15.12 -23.07
CA VAL A 173 3.05 14.86 -22.22
C VAL A 173 2.72 14.87 -20.72
N GLN A 174 1.68 15.58 -20.28
CA GLN A 174 1.31 15.60 -18.86
C GLN A 174 0.84 14.21 -18.39
N THR A 175 0.11 13.49 -19.23
CA THR A 175 -0.33 12.12 -18.95
C THR A 175 0.87 11.18 -18.83
N LEU A 176 1.85 11.31 -19.73
CA LEU A 176 3.09 10.53 -19.66
C LEU A 176 3.87 10.85 -18.38
N LEU A 177 4.07 12.13 -18.06
CA LEU A 177 4.83 12.53 -16.86
C LEU A 177 4.11 12.18 -15.55
N ALA A 178 2.78 12.13 -15.55
CA ALA A 178 2.00 11.62 -14.43
C ALA A 178 2.20 10.10 -14.30
N TYR A 179 2.07 9.37 -15.40
CA TYR A 179 2.29 7.92 -15.43
C TYR A 179 3.68 7.52 -14.95
N LEU A 180 4.73 8.25 -15.35
CA LEU A 180 6.12 7.95 -14.96
C LEU A 180 6.40 8.08 -13.46
N GLN A 181 5.51 8.72 -12.68
CA GLN A 181 5.68 8.81 -11.22
C GLN A 181 5.39 7.47 -10.53
N ASP A 182 4.41 6.72 -11.02
CA ASP A 182 3.98 5.44 -10.43
C ASP A 182 5.09 4.36 -10.43
N PRO A 183 5.79 4.06 -11.56
CA PRO A 183 6.87 3.07 -11.54
C PRO A 183 8.04 3.53 -10.68
N LEU A 184 8.36 4.83 -10.63
CA LEU A 184 9.40 5.35 -9.74
C LEU A 184 9.02 5.17 -8.26
N PHE A 185 7.76 5.45 -7.90
CA PHE A 185 7.23 5.18 -6.57
C PHE A 185 7.29 3.68 -6.22
N ASN A 186 6.84 2.82 -7.14
CA ASN A 186 6.86 1.37 -6.94
C ASN A 186 8.29 0.83 -6.76
N LEU A 187 9.27 1.33 -7.52
CA LEU A 187 10.68 0.98 -7.35
C LEU A 187 11.22 1.40 -5.97
N ALA A 188 10.83 2.57 -5.47
CA ALA A 188 11.22 3.04 -4.15
C ALA A 188 10.62 2.18 -3.02
N GLU A 189 9.32 1.86 -3.10
CA GLU A 189 8.64 0.98 -2.14
C GLU A 189 9.15 -0.47 -2.21
N GLY A 190 9.50 -0.93 -3.41
CA GLY A 190 9.99 -2.28 -3.70
C GLY A 190 11.51 -2.46 -3.61
N SER A 191 12.24 -1.52 -2.99
CA SER A 191 13.72 -1.49 -2.91
C SER A 191 14.32 -2.56 -1.96
N PHE A 192 13.95 -3.82 -2.17
CA PHE A 192 14.42 -4.96 -1.38
C PHE A 192 15.84 -5.40 -1.78
N PRO A 193 16.64 -5.94 -0.85
CA PRO A 193 17.99 -6.41 -1.13
C PRO A 193 18.04 -7.78 -1.83
N PHE A 194 16.90 -8.27 -2.32
CA PHE A 194 16.73 -9.53 -3.04
C PHE A 194 15.51 -9.41 -3.96
N ALA A 195 15.44 -10.29 -4.97
CA ALA A 195 14.32 -10.29 -5.92
C ALA A 195 12.99 -10.65 -5.23
N THR A 196 11.92 -9.90 -5.53
CA THR A 196 10.57 -10.13 -4.98
C THR A 196 9.51 -9.85 -6.03
N ASN A 197 8.32 -10.43 -5.89
CA ASN A 197 7.17 -10.13 -6.74
C ASN A 197 6.05 -9.40 -5.98
N TYR A 198 6.35 -8.81 -4.82
CA TYR A 198 5.33 -8.20 -3.97
C TYR A 198 4.83 -6.87 -4.53
N ILE A 199 5.74 -5.92 -4.75
CA ILE A 199 5.44 -4.68 -5.46
C ILE A 199 5.60 -4.98 -6.94
N THR A 200 4.48 -5.18 -7.63
CA THR A 200 4.48 -5.38 -9.07
C THR A 200 5.11 -4.17 -9.76
N PHE A 201 5.85 -4.41 -10.84
CA PHE A 201 6.59 -3.38 -11.60
C PHE A 201 7.83 -2.77 -10.90
N ALA A 202 8.27 -3.31 -9.75
CA ALA A 202 9.52 -2.92 -9.08
C ALA A 202 10.74 -3.80 -9.42
N THR A 203 10.61 -4.74 -10.37
CA THR A 203 11.65 -5.70 -10.78
C THR A 203 11.94 -5.67 -12.26
#